data_AF-A0A7S1H4P7-F1
#
_entry.id   AF-A0A7S1H4P7-F1
#
_cell.length_a   1.000
_cell.length_b   1.000
_cell.length_c   1.000
_cell.angle_alpha   90.00
_cell.angle_beta   90.00
_cell.angle_gamma   90.00
#
_symmetry.space_group_name_H-M   'P 1'
#
loop_
_entity.id
_entity.type
_entity.pdbx_description
1 polymer ?
#
loop_
_entity_poly.entity_id
_entity_poly.type
_entity_poly.pdbx_seq_one_letter_code
_entity_poly.pdbx_strand_id
1 'polypeptide(L)'
;AEAPVVEALLKTYPKSVLARNHQGSLASDIVKRLRHDNRKGVMALLASSKDEILKAHHRRNRSSGSYGAVAQRAMELNDKCGAPQRKVLNDQQVLSDREEGQDVDLDAGVEVTYEDEDKDNLLWI
;
A
#
# COMPACT_ATOMS: atom_id res chain seq x y z
N ALA A 1 36.79 -1.53 -6.28
CA ALA A 1 36.59 -0.58 -7.40
C ALA A 1 35.49 0.38 -6.99
N GLU A 2 35.86 1.62 -6.68
CA GLU A 2 34.92 2.66 -6.25
C GLU A 2 34.23 3.28 -7.46
N ALA A 3 32.96 3.69 -7.29
CA ALA A 3 32.15 4.32 -8.34
C ALA A 3 31.65 5.70 -7.87
N PRO A 4 32.56 6.67 -7.64
CA PRO A 4 32.25 7.92 -6.93
C PRO A 4 31.17 8.74 -7.62
N VAL A 5 31.16 8.74 -8.96
CA VAL A 5 30.14 9.45 -9.76
C VAL A 5 28.75 8.85 -9.54
N VAL A 6 28.65 7.52 -9.54
CA VAL A 6 27.36 6.84 -9.33
C VAL A 6 26.86 7.12 -7.92
N GLU A 7 27.73 7.06 -6.91
CA GLU A 7 27.37 7.36 -5.53
C GLU A 7 26.88 8.80 -5.37
N ALA A 8 27.56 9.78 -5.98
CA ALA A 8 27.15 11.18 -5.96
C ALA A 8 25.76 11.37 -6.60
N LEU A 9 25.52 10.75 -7.77
CA LEU A 9 24.24 10.82 -8.47
C LEU A 9 23.10 10.18 -7.65
N LEU A 10 23.37 9.06 -6.97
CA LEU A 10 22.37 8.40 -6.12
C LEU A 10 22.03 9.22 -4.87
N LYS A 11 23.00 9.96 -4.31
CA LYS A 11 22.74 10.88 -3.20
C LYS A 11 21.88 12.06 -3.62
N THR A 12 22.12 12.64 -4.80
CA THR A 12 21.33 13.79 -5.30
C THR A 12 19.96 13.36 -5.83
N TYR A 13 19.89 12.22 -6.52
CA TYR A 13 18.67 11.74 -7.21
C TYR A 13 18.36 10.28 -6.84
N PRO A 14 17.97 9.99 -5.59
CA PRO A 14 17.80 8.61 -5.12
C PRO A 14 16.73 7.85 -5.93
N LYS A 15 15.61 8.50 -6.26
CA LYS A 15 14.52 7.87 -7.04
C LYS A 15 14.92 7.43 -8.46
N SER A 16 16.05 7.90 -8.98
CA SER A 16 16.54 7.52 -10.32
C SER A 16 16.77 6.01 -10.47
N VAL A 17 17.04 5.29 -9.37
CA VAL A 17 17.19 3.83 -9.36
C VAL A 17 15.92 3.09 -9.81
N LEU A 18 14.75 3.70 -9.62
CA LEU A 18 13.46 3.13 -9.98
C LEU A 18 13.03 3.50 -11.40
N ALA A 19 13.70 4.49 -12.00
CA ALA A 19 13.36 4.97 -13.33
C ALA A 19 13.79 3.95 -14.39
N ARG A 20 12.92 3.74 -15.38
CA ARG A 20 13.21 2.93 -16.56
C ARG A 20 13.61 3.85 -17.71
N ASN A 21 14.53 3.38 -18.54
CA ASN A 21 14.84 4.06 -19.79
C ASN A 21 13.74 3.85 -20.84
N HIS A 22 13.90 4.44 -22.01
CA HIS A 22 13.00 4.27 -23.18
C HIS A 22 12.82 2.81 -23.64
N GLN A 23 13.73 1.91 -23.27
CA GLN A 23 13.66 0.47 -23.56
C GLN A 23 13.05 -0.34 -22.40
N GLY A 24 12.55 0.31 -21.35
CA GLY A 24 11.99 -0.34 -20.17
C GLY A 24 13.02 -0.97 -19.23
N SER A 25 14.32 -0.80 -19.46
CA SER A 25 15.39 -1.33 -18.59
C SER A 25 15.63 -0.44 -17.37
N LEU A 26 15.86 -1.05 -16.21
CA LEU A 26 16.38 -0.36 -15.02
C LEU A 26 17.90 -0.22 -15.10
N ALA A 27 18.45 0.69 -14.29
CA ALA A 27 19.90 0.84 -14.12
C ALA A 27 20.57 -0.50 -13.75
N SER A 28 19.94 -1.31 -12.89
CA SER A 28 20.44 -2.65 -12.52
C SER A 28 20.52 -3.61 -13.71
N ASP A 29 19.60 -3.51 -14.66
CA ASP A 29 19.57 -4.42 -15.82
C ASP A 29 20.63 -4.05 -16.84
N ILE A 30 20.87 -2.74 -17.00
CA ILE A 30 21.96 -2.22 -17.83
C ILE A 30 23.29 -2.70 -17.24
N VAL A 31 23.51 -2.51 -15.94
CA VAL A 31 24.76 -2.89 -15.26
C VAL A 31 25.02 -4.40 -15.33
N LYS A 32 23.99 -5.26 -15.24
CA LYS A 32 24.13 -6.71 -15.43
C LYS A 32 24.71 -7.09 -16.80
N ARG A 33 24.34 -6.35 -17.85
CA ARG A 33 24.78 -6.58 -19.23
C ARG A 33 26.21 -6.07 -19.51
N LEU A 34 26.69 -5.10 -18.73
CA LEU A 34 28.04 -4.57 -18.87
C LEU A 34 29.10 -5.58 -18.38
N ARG A 35 30.19 -5.73 -19.13
CA ARG A 35 31.36 -6.53 -18.74
C ARG A 35 32.46 -5.62 -18.17
N HIS A 36 32.18 -4.99 -17.03
CA HIS A 36 33.13 -4.11 -16.34
C HIS A 36 33.41 -4.63 -14.92
N ASP A 37 34.66 -4.48 -14.46
CA ASP A 37 35.11 -4.95 -13.14
C ASP A 37 34.36 -4.31 -11.97
N ASN A 38 33.87 -3.07 -12.12
CA ASN A 38 33.12 -2.37 -11.08
C ASN A 38 31.65 -2.80 -11.00
N ARG A 39 31.19 -3.72 -11.86
CA ARG A 39 29.78 -4.18 -11.94
C ARG A 39 29.24 -4.60 -10.58
N LYS A 40 29.99 -5.40 -9.82
CA LYS A 40 29.56 -5.90 -8.50
C LYS A 40 29.34 -4.75 -7.52
N GLY A 41 30.26 -3.78 -7.49
CA GLY A 41 30.16 -2.60 -6.61
C GLY A 41 28.98 -1.71 -6.97
N VAL A 42 28.81 -1.41 -8.25
CA VAL A 42 27.69 -0.58 -8.74
C VAL A 42 26.34 -1.28 -8.48
N MET A 43 26.24 -2.59 -8.69
CA MET A 43 25.03 -3.35 -8.37
C MET A 43 24.66 -3.27 -6.87
N ALA A 44 25.66 -3.35 -5.98
CA ALA A 44 25.44 -3.23 -4.55
C ALA A 44 24.94 -1.82 -4.17
N LEU A 45 25.54 -0.77 -4.75
CA LEU A 45 25.10 0.61 -4.53
C LEU A 45 23.65 0.84 -4.98
N LEU A 46 23.29 0.35 -6.17
CA LEU A 46 21.92 0.46 -6.69
C LEU A 46 20.92 -0.30 -5.81
N ALA A 47 21.27 -1.49 -5.33
CA ALA A 47 20.42 -2.27 -4.44
C ALA A 47 20.20 -1.57 -3.09
N SER A 48 21.26 -1.09 -2.45
CA SER A 48 21.17 -0.36 -1.17
C SER A 48 20.27 0.87 -1.30
N SER A 49 20.48 1.67 -2.34
CA SER A 49 19.69 2.88 -2.57
C SER A 49 18.21 2.55 -2.83
N LYS A 50 17.91 1.47 -3.57
CA LYS A 50 16.52 1.00 -3.76
C LYS A 50 15.86 0.65 -2.43
N ASP A 51 16.56 -0.11 -1.59
CA ASP A 51 16.01 -0.55 -0.30
C ASP A 51 15.77 0.61 0.66
N GLU A 52 16.65 1.62 0.66
CA GLU A 52 16.48 2.85 1.43
C GLU A 52 15.22 3.61 1.01
N ILE A 53 14.95 3.70 -0.29
CA ILE A 53 13.74 4.37 -0.82
C ILE A 53 12.48 3.63 -0.39
N LEU A 54 12.47 2.29 -0.48
CA LEU A 54 11.34 1.47 -0.06
C LEU A 54 11.10 1.59 1.46
N LYS A 55 12.16 1.57 2.27
CA LYS A 55 12.07 1.82 3.72
C LYS A 55 11.52 3.20 4.04
N ALA A 56 11.97 4.24 3.33
CA ALA A 56 11.48 5.60 3.52
C ALA A 56 9.99 5.75 3.13
N HIS A 57 9.56 5.07 2.07
CA HIS A 57 8.16 5.02 1.66
C HIS A 57 7.28 4.36 2.72
N HIS A 58 7.68 3.20 3.25
CA HIS A 58 6.94 2.52 4.32
C HIS A 58 6.84 3.35 5.61
N ARG A 59 7.87 4.15 5.93
CA ARG A 59 7.81 5.08 7.07
C ARG A 59 6.81 6.20 6.85
N ARG A 60 6.76 6.78 5.64
CA ARG A 60 5.80 7.84 5.30
C ARG A 60 4.35 7.35 5.38
N ASN A 61 4.07 6.15 4.86
CA ASN A 61 2.72 5.57 4.88
C ASN A 61 2.23 5.25 6.30
N ARG A 62 3.14 5.04 7.26
CA ARG A 62 2.79 4.87 8.67
C ARG A 62 2.51 6.19 9.38
N SER A 63 3.14 7.28 8.94
CA SER A 63 3.00 8.61 9.55
C SER A 63 1.82 9.44 9.01
N SER A 64 1.28 9.14 7.83
CA SER A 64 0.20 9.93 7.19
C SER A 64 -1.21 9.65 7.74
N GLY A 65 -1.32 9.32 9.03
CA GLY A 65 -2.58 8.87 9.62
C GLY A 65 -2.72 7.36 9.52
N SER A 66 -2.05 6.65 10.43
CA SER A 66 -2.41 5.26 10.72
C SER A 66 -3.91 5.21 11.00
N TYR A 67 -4.64 4.32 10.32
CA TYR A 67 -6.04 4.05 10.61
C TYR A 67 -6.28 3.77 12.10
N GLY A 68 -5.28 3.24 12.82
CA GLY A 68 -5.34 3.06 14.27
C GLY A 68 -5.36 4.38 15.07
N ALA A 69 -4.63 5.40 14.65
CA ALA A 69 -4.65 6.72 15.30
C ALA A 69 -5.94 7.48 14.98
N VAL A 70 -6.48 7.33 13.76
CA VAL A 70 -7.80 7.85 13.39
C VAL A 70 -8.90 7.11 14.16
N ALA A 71 -8.79 5.79 14.31
CA ALA A 71 -9.73 4.97 15.07
C ALA A 71 -9.73 5.32 16.56
N GLN A 72 -8.55 5.49 17.19
CA GLN A 72 -8.46 5.93 18.58
C GLN A 72 -9.05 7.34 18.78
N ARG A 73 -8.78 8.25 17.84
CA ARG A 73 -9.36 9.60 17.89
C ARG A 73 -10.88 9.60 17.66
N ALA A 74 -11.39 8.69 16.83
CA ALA A 74 -12.81 8.50 16.62
C ALA A 74 -13.50 7.91 17.86
N MET A 75 -12.87 6.94 18.55
CA MET A 75 -13.35 6.41 19.83
C MET A 75 -13.39 7.51 20.89
N GLU A 76 -12.32 8.29 21.04
CA GLU A 76 -12.30 9.41 21.99
C GLU A 76 -13.36 10.49 21.70
N LEU A 77 -13.68 10.74 20.43
CA LEU A 77 -14.72 11.70 20.06
C LEU A 77 -16.12 11.17 20.37
N ASN A 78 -16.36 9.87 20.21
CA ASN A 78 -17.61 9.21 20.63
C ASN A 78 -17.80 9.23 22.16
N ASP A 79 -16.72 9.13 22.92
CA ASP A 79 -16.79 9.18 24.39
C ASP A 79 -17.00 10.62 24.91
N LYS A 80 -16.49 11.63 24.19
CA LYS A 80 -16.59 13.05 24.58
C LYS A 80 -17.92 13.70 24.15
N CYS A 81 -18.49 13.29 23.03
CA CYS A 81 -19.86 13.63 22.65
C CYS A 81 -20.79 12.51 23.12
N GLY A 82 -21.24 12.60 24.39
CA GLY A 82 -22.24 11.69 24.95
C GLY A 82 -23.32 11.38 23.90
N ALA A 83 -23.49 10.09 23.64
CA ALA A 83 -24.33 9.55 22.58
C ALA A 83 -25.67 10.32 22.48
N PRO A 84 -26.19 10.64 21.28
CA PRO A 84 -27.60 10.91 21.18
C PRO A 84 -28.29 9.66 21.70
N GLN A 85 -28.92 9.78 22.87
CA GLN A 85 -29.75 8.73 23.43
C GLN A 85 -30.65 8.24 22.31
N ARG A 86 -30.40 7.03 21.81
CA ARG A 86 -31.32 6.31 20.93
C ARG A 86 -32.58 6.20 21.76
N LYS A 87 -33.54 7.12 21.53
CA LYS A 87 -34.90 6.98 22.05
C LYS A 87 -35.42 5.72 21.40
N VAL A 88 -35.37 4.64 22.16
CA VAL A 88 -36.03 3.39 21.83
C VAL A 88 -37.52 3.72 21.86
N LEU A 89 -38.06 4.11 20.71
CA LEU A 89 -39.49 4.11 20.49
C LEU A 89 -39.86 2.65 20.23
N ASN A 90 -40.41 2.07 21.29
CA ASN A 90 -41.07 0.79 21.32
C ASN A 90 -42.11 0.74 20.19
N ASP A 91 -41.94 -0.17 19.23
CA ASP A 91 -42.93 -1.22 18.98
C ASP A 91 -42.46 -2.19 17.89
N GLN A 92 -42.73 -3.46 18.18
CA GLN A 92 -42.72 -4.64 17.32
C GLN A 92 -41.47 -5.53 17.27
N GLN A 93 -41.67 -6.63 18.01
CA GLN A 93 -41.30 -8.01 17.72
C GLN A 93 -40.01 -8.54 18.34
N VAL A 94 -40.20 -8.96 19.58
CA VAL A 94 -39.64 -10.18 20.15
C VAL A 94 -39.81 -11.33 19.16
N LEU A 95 -38.71 -11.87 18.66
CA LEU A 95 -38.56 -13.28 18.34
C LEU A 95 -37.29 -13.74 19.05
N SER A 96 -37.49 -14.26 20.26
CA SER A 96 -36.56 -15.19 20.90
C SER A 96 -36.54 -16.50 20.12
N ASP A 97 -35.43 -17.21 20.28
CA ASP A 97 -35.17 -18.61 19.90
C ASP A 97 -34.50 -18.83 18.54
N ARG A 98 -33.16 -18.76 18.52
CA ARG A 98 -32.35 -19.74 17.77
C ARG A 98 -30.97 -19.93 18.37
N GLU A 99 -30.61 -21.21 18.46
CA GLU A 99 -29.58 -21.88 19.23
C GLU A 99 -28.13 -21.43 19.01
N GLU A 100 -27.34 -21.67 20.06
CA GLU A 100 -25.88 -21.70 20.07
C GLU A 100 -25.29 -22.60 18.98
N GLY A 101 -24.12 -22.20 18.45
CA GLY A 101 -23.19 -23.12 17.81
C GLY A 101 -23.42 -23.37 16.33
N GLN A 102 -22.96 -22.45 15.48
CA GLN A 102 -22.65 -22.80 14.10
C GLN A 102 -21.32 -22.16 13.71
N ASP A 103 -20.28 -22.97 13.77
CA ASP A 103 -18.99 -22.68 13.16
C ASP A 103 -19.22 -22.44 11.67
N VAL A 104 -19.13 -21.18 11.25
CA VAL A 104 -19.14 -20.83 9.83
C VAL A 104 -17.75 -21.08 9.27
N ASP A 105 -17.62 -22.17 8.52
CA ASP A 105 -16.45 -22.48 7.71
C ASP A 105 -16.11 -21.26 6.83
N LEU A 106 -15.00 -20.58 7.15
CA LEU A 106 -14.47 -19.40 6.47
C LEU A 106 -13.87 -19.71 5.07
N ASP A 107 -14.15 -20.88 4.50
CA ASP A 107 -13.55 -21.39 3.25
C ASP A 107 -14.49 -21.33 2.03
N ALA A 108 -15.68 -20.73 2.18
CA ALA A 108 -16.53 -20.42 1.03
C ALA A 108 -16.04 -19.12 0.35
N GLY A 109 -15.08 -19.27 -0.56
CA GLY A 109 -14.65 -18.20 -1.46
C GLY A 109 -15.86 -17.59 -2.18
N VAL A 110 -16.10 -16.30 -1.93
CA VAL A 110 -17.07 -15.52 -2.71
C VAL A 110 -16.45 -15.26 -4.07
N GLU A 111 -16.85 -16.01 -5.10
CA GLU A 111 -16.57 -15.68 -6.49
C GLU A 111 -17.34 -14.41 -6.86
N VAL A 112 -16.62 -13.29 -6.96
CA VAL A 112 -17.14 -12.05 -7.55
C VAL A 112 -16.90 -12.14 -9.04
N THR A 113 -17.94 -12.53 -9.80
CA THR A 113 -17.96 -12.39 -11.25
C THR A 113 -18.31 -10.94 -11.59
N TYR A 114 -17.40 -10.22 -12.23
CA TYR A 114 -17.73 -8.95 -12.86
C TYR A 114 -18.35 -9.26 -14.22
N GLU A 115 -19.63 -8.97 -14.38
CA GLU A 115 -20.23 -8.90 -15.71
C GLU A 115 -19.62 -7.66 -16.41
N ASP A 116 -18.97 -7.88 -17.55
CA ASP A 116 -18.47 -6.84 -18.45
C ASP A 116 -19.67 -6.14 -19.10
N GLU A 117 -20.36 -5.27 -18.35
CA GLU A 117 -21.37 -4.37 -18.92
C GLU A 117 -20.70 -3.07 -19.40
N ASP A 118 -20.62 -2.97 -20.74
CA ASP A 118 -20.67 -1.76 -21.55
C ASP A 118 -19.62 -0.66 -21.27
N LYS A 119 -18.44 -0.90 -21.86
CA LYS A 119 -17.52 0.16 -22.26
C LYS A 119 -18.12 0.96 -23.40
N ASP A 120 -18.94 1.97 -23.13
CA ASP A 120 -19.18 3.09 -24.06
C ASP A 120 -19.79 4.28 -23.32
N ASN A 121 -18.91 5.15 -22.80
CA ASN A 121 -19.05 6.62 -22.71
C ASN A 121 -18.24 7.20 -21.54
N LEU A 122 -16.95 7.39 -21.74
CA LEU A 122 -16.24 8.48 -21.06
C LEU A 122 -15.97 9.58 -22.09
N LEU A 123 -16.92 10.51 -22.19
CA LEU A 123 -16.67 11.81 -22.81
C LEU A 123 -15.81 12.62 -21.84
N TRP A 124 -14.56 12.91 -22.22
CA TRP A 124 -13.76 13.90 -21.52
C TRP A 124 -14.16 15.28 -22.04
N ILE A 125 -14.73 16.12 -21.17
CA ILE A 125 -14.91 17.56 -21.39
C ILE A 125 -13.62 18.28 -21.02
#